data_AF-A0A1L8ZAU3-F1
#
_entry.id   AF-A0A1L8ZAU3-F1
#
_cell.length_a   1.000
_cell.length_b   1.000
_cell.length_c   1.000
_cell.angle_alpha   90.00
_cell.angle_beta   90.00
_cell.angle_gamma   90.00
#
_symmetry.space_group_name_H-M   'P 1'
#
loop_
_entity.id
_entity.type
_entity.pdbx_description
1 polymer ?
#
loop_
_entity_poly.entity_id
_entity_poly.type
_entity_poly.pdbx_seq_one_letter_code
_entity_poly.pdbx_strand_id
1 'polypeptide(L)'
;MDKVSILYTLINIITMLILISIVYLCKKKNVSFTKRVFISLAIGIAFGMTIQYFYGTNSSITKETINWINIVGDGYVRLLKMVIIPLIITSIISAIIKLTNSKDVGRMSLLVILTLVFTAGIAAIIGIFTALIFGLTAEG
;
A
#
# COMPACT_ATOMS: atom_id res chain seq x y z
N MET A 1 -18.71 24.21 -13.72
CA MET A 1 -18.40 23.60 -12.40
C MET A 1 -19.55 23.94 -11.49
N ASP A 2 -20.48 23.00 -11.32
CA ASP A 2 -21.73 23.27 -10.62
C ASP A 2 -21.49 23.35 -9.11
N LYS A 3 -22.07 24.36 -8.45
CA LYS A 3 -21.94 24.58 -6.99
C LYS A 3 -22.30 23.33 -6.16
N VAL A 4 -23.15 22.49 -6.72
CA VAL A 4 -23.63 21.23 -6.12
C VAL A 4 -22.51 20.18 -6.07
N SER A 5 -21.70 20.03 -7.12
CA SER A 5 -20.59 19.06 -7.14
C SER A 5 -19.48 19.44 -6.16
N ILE A 6 -19.19 20.73 -6.02
CA ILE A 6 -18.21 21.26 -5.05
C ILE A 6 -18.63 20.94 -3.61
N LEU A 7 -19.93 21.03 -3.31
CA LEU A 7 -20.48 20.71 -1.99
C LEU A 7 -20.29 19.22 -1.64
N TYR A 8 -20.49 18.32 -2.61
CA TYR A 8 -20.27 16.88 -2.43
C TYR A 8 -18.78 16.51 -2.34
N THR A 9 -17.88 17.20 -3.04
CA THR A 9 -16.43 17.00 -2.82
C THR A 9 -16.03 17.45 -1.40
N LEU A 10 -16.54 18.59 -0.94
CA LEU A 10 -16.26 19.10 0.41
C LEU A 10 -16.77 18.14 1.51
N ILE A 11 -17.97 17.56 1.38
CA ILE A 11 -18.47 16.61 2.39
C ILE A 11 -17.60 15.34 2.47
N ASN A 12 -17.08 14.87 1.34
CA ASN A 12 -16.19 13.70 1.30
C ASN A 12 -14.84 14.01 1.96
N ILE A 13 -14.27 15.21 1.72
CA ILE A 13 -13.03 15.66 2.37
C ILE A 13 -13.22 15.79 3.89
N ILE A 14 -14.35 16.35 4.34
CA ILE A 14 -14.69 16.45 5.77
C ILE A 14 -14.81 15.05 6.37
N THR A 15 -15.46 14.11 5.67
CA THR A 15 -15.59 12.73 6.11
C THR A 15 -14.21 12.05 6.23
N MET A 16 -13.32 12.27 5.27
CA MET A 16 -11.94 11.79 5.34
C MET A 16 -11.19 12.33 6.57
N LEU A 17 -11.31 13.63 6.87
CA LEU A 17 -10.68 14.25 8.05
C LEU A 17 -11.24 13.68 9.36
N ILE A 18 -12.55 13.41 9.41
CA ILE A 18 -13.19 12.76 10.56
C ILE A 18 -12.63 11.35 10.76
N LEU A 19 -12.51 10.55 9.69
CA LEU A 19 -11.94 9.20 9.76
C LEU A 19 -10.48 9.22 10.23
N ILE A 20 -9.67 10.17 9.75
CA ILE A 20 -8.29 10.37 10.22
C ILE A 20 -8.27 10.72 11.71
N SER A 21 -9.18 11.58 12.17
CA SER A 21 -9.30 11.97 13.57
C SER A 21 -9.69 10.78 14.47
N ILE A 22 -10.62 9.94 14.02
CA ILE A 22 -11.00 8.70 14.72
C ILE A 22 -9.80 7.76 14.89
N VAL A 23 -9.02 7.55 13.82
CA VAL A 23 -7.80 6.74 13.87
C VAL A 23 -6.73 7.38 14.77
N TYR A 24 -6.65 8.71 14.80
CA TYR A 24 -5.75 9.44 15.69
C TYR A 24 -6.15 9.28 17.17
N LEU A 25 -7.45 9.25 17.49
CA LEU A 25 -7.92 8.95 18.84
C LEU A 25 -7.54 7.52 19.27
N CYS A 26 -7.55 6.54 18.35
CA CYS A 26 -7.03 5.20 18.61
C CYS A 26 -5.53 5.19 18.93
N LYS A 27 -4.73 6.12 18.38
CA LYS A 27 -3.33 6.33 18.79
C LYS A 27 -3.25 6.84 20.23
N LYS A 28 -4.10 7.79 20.64
CA LYS A 28 -4.14 8.33 22.01
C LYS A 28 -4.48 7.26 23.06
N LYS A 29 -5.27 6.25 22.69
CA LYS A 29 -5.66 5.12 23.55
C LYS A 29 -4.60 4.00 23.63
N ASN A 30 -3.36 4.23 23.18
CA ASN A 30 -2.25 3.27 23.19
C ASN A 30 -2.54 1.93 22.48
N VAL A 31 -3.39 1.94 21.43
CA VAL A 31 -3.59 0.74 20.62
C VAL A 31 -2.31 0.42 19.84
N SER A 32 -1.89 -0.86 19.85
CA SER A 32 -0.70 -1.34 19.14
C SER A 32 -0.71 -0.93 17.66
N PHE A 33 0.47 -0.59 17.12
CA PHE A 33 0.63 -0.14 15.73
C PHE A 33 -0.03 -1.07 14.71
N THR A 34 0.20 -2.39 14.83
CA THR A 34 -0.38 -3.40 13.93
C THR A 34 -1.89 -3.33 13.89
N LYS A 35 -2.57 -3.38 15.05
CA LYS A 35 -4.04 -3.29 15.12
C LYS A 35 -4.56 -1.98 14.52
N ARG A 36 -3.86 -0.87 14.74
CA ARG A 36 -4.23 0.42 14.17
C ARG A 36 -4.15 0.42 12.65
N VAL A 37 -3.09 -0.16 12.06
CA VAL A 37 -2.94 -0.28 10.60
C VAL A 37 -4.07 -1.11 9.99
N PHE A 38 -4.40 -2.25 10.60
CA PHE A 38 -5.51 -3.10 10.13
C PHE A 38 -6.87 -2.40 10.21
N ILE A 39 -7.14 -1.66 11.30
CA ILE A 39 -8.38 -0.88 11.45
C ILE A 39 -8.43 0.24 10.40
N SER A 40 -7.33 0.97 10.19
CA SER A 40 -7.25 2.01 9.16
C SER A 40 -7.47 1.45 7.75
N LEU A 41 -6.93 0.27 7.46
CA LEU A 41 -7.14 -0.42 6.19
C LEU A 41 -8.62 -0.76 5.98
N ALA A 42 -9.25 -1.38 6.98
CA ALA A 42 -10.66 -1.75 6.91
C ALA A 42 -11.57 -0.52 6.70
N ILE A 43 -11.31 0.55 7.46
CA ILE A 43 -12.04 1.83 7.33
C ILE A 43 -11.81 2.45 5.94
N GLY A 44 -10.57 2.45 5.44
CA GLY A 44 -10.23 3.00 4.13
C GLY A 44 -10.92 2.27 2.99
N ILE A 45 -10.96 0.94 3.04
CA ILE A 45 -11.67 0.11 2.06
C ILE A 45 -13.17 0.41 2.09
N ALA A 46 -13.79 0.42 3.29
CA ALA A 46 -15.21 0.71 3.44
C ALA A 46 -15.57 2.11 2.90
N PHE A 47 -14.74 3.11 3.17
CA PHE A 47 -14.92 4.47 2.68
C PHE A 47 -14.78 4.55 1.15
N GLY A 48 -13.75 3.91 0.57
CA GLY A 48 -13.57 3.86 -0.88
C GLY A 48 -14.75 3.20 -1.60
N MET A 49 -15.25 2.08 -1.07
CA MET A 49 -16.45 1.41 -1.60
C MET A 49 -17.69 2.29 -1.50
N THR A 50 -17.86 3.00 -0.38
CA THR A 50 -19.00 3.92 -0.18
C THR A 50 -18.98 5.02 -1.24
N ILE A 51 -17.83 5.67 -1.48
CA ILE A 51 -17.71 6.70 -2.52
C ILE A 51 -18.04 6.14 -3.91
N GLN A 52 -17.50 4.95 -4.23
CA GLN A 52 -17.74 4.32 -5.53
C GLN A 52 -19.23 3.97 -5.74
N TYR A 53 -19.91 3.52 -4.69
CA TYR A 53 -21.34 3.17 -4.74
C TYR A 53 -22.25 4.38 -4.95
N PHE A 54 -21.98 5.49 -4.25
CA PHE A 54 -22.84 6.69 -4.32
C PHE A 54 -22.61 7.56 -5.56
N TYR A 55 -21.36 7.72 -6.02
CA TYR A 55 -21.03 8.69 -7.08
C TYR A 55 -20.68 8.06 -8.44
N GLY A 56 -20.39 6.76 -8.47
CA GLY A 56 -19.93 6.06 -9.68
C GLY A 56 -18.52 6.46 -10.14
N THR A 57 -17.89 5.59 -10.94
CA THR A 57 -16.48 5.72 -11.36
C THR A 57 -16.21 6.92 -12.28
N ASN A 58 -17.22 7.43 -13.00
CA ASN A 58 -17.05 8.45 -14.04
C ASN A 58 -17.44 9.88 -13.61
N SER A 59 -17.85 10.09 -12.36
CA SER A 59 -18.23 11.42 -11.87
C SER A 59 -17.00 12.31 -11.61
N SER A 60 -17.12 13.60 -11.94
CA SER A 60 -16.10 14.62 -11.64
C SER A 60 -15.82 14.73 -10.14
N ILE A 61 -16.83 14.44 -9.30
CA ILE A 61 -16.74 14.45 -7.83
C ILE A 61 -15.78 13.35 -7.32
N THR A 62 -15.85 12.16 -7.92
CA THR A 62 -14.99 11.02 -7.57
C THR A 62 -13.53 11.34 -7.89
N LYS A 63 -13.26 11.89 -9.07
CA LYS A 63 -11.89 12.26 -9.49
C LYS A 63 -11.27 13.34 -8.59
N GLU A 64 -12.05 14.36 -8.25
CA GLU A 64 -11.59 15.44 -7.38
C GLU A 64 -11.34 14.95 -5.94
N THR A 65 -12.25 14.12 -5.41
CA THR A 65 -12.10 13.49 -4.08
C THR A 65 -10.85 12.60 -4.03
N ILE A 66 -10.60 11.79 -5.07
CA ILE A 66 -9.39 10.96 -5.17
C ILE A 66 -8.13 11.81 -5.18
N ASN A 67 -8.12 12.94 -5.89
CA ASN A 67 -6.95 13.83 -5.93
C ASN A 67 -6.59 14.36 -4.52
N TRP A 68 -7.60 14.75 -3.73
CA TRP A 68 -7.39 15.17 -2.34
C TRP A 68 -6.89 14.03 -1.44
N ILE A 69 -7.43 12.82 -1.61
CA ILE A 69 -6.96 11.63 -0.87
C ILE A 69 -5.50 11.30 -1.21
N ASN A 70 -5.14 11.40 -2.49
CA ASN A 70 -3.80 11.11 -2.98
C ASN A 70 -2.73 12.02 -2.38
N ILE A 71 -3.03 13.28 -2.05
CA ILE A 71 -2.07 14.17 -1.37
C ILE A 71 -1.55 13.54 -0.07
N VAL A 72 -2.44 12.92 0.72
CA VAL A 72 -2.08 12.27 1.98
C VAL A 72 -1.40 10.91 1.73
N GLY A 73 -1.94 10.11 0.81
CA GLY A 73 -1.42 8.78 0.48
C GLY A 73 -0.04 8.82 -0.16
N ASP A 74 0.11 9.58 -1.24
CA ASP A 74 1.39 9.77 -1.94
C ASP A 74 2.40 10.49 -1.06
N GLY A 75 1.95 11.44 -0.24
CA GLY A 75 2.78 12.08 0.78
C GLY A 75 3.42 11.05 1.71
N TYR A 76 2.62 10.13 2.27
CA TYR A 76 3.13 9.05 3.12
C TYR A 76 4.13 8.14 2.38
N VAL A 77 3.79 7.68 1.17
CA VAL A 77 4.67 6.81 0.37
C VAL A 77 5.98 7.51 0.03
N ARG A 78 5.95 8.81 -0.30
CA ARG A 78 7.14 9.59 -0.62
C ARG A 78 8.05 9.76 0.58
N LEU A 79 7.50 9.98 1.77
CA LEU A 79 8.26 10.00 3.01
C LEU A 79 8.92 8.65 3.31
N LEU A 80 8.19 7.54 3.11
CA LEU A 80 8.79 6.20 3.23
C LEU A 80 9.95 6.00 2.26
N LYS A 81 9.75 6.35 0.97
CA LYS A 81 10.79 6.22 -0.07
C LYS A 81 12.05 7.02 0.27
N MET A 82 11.92 8.20 0.87
CA MET A 82 13.05 9.04 1.31
C MET A 82 13.92 8.33 2.35
N VAL A 83 13.32 7.57 3.27
CA VAL A 83 14.05 6.83 4.31
C VAL A 83 14.62 5.53 3.77
N ILE A 84 13.91 4.86 2.86
CA ILE A 84 14.28 3.52 2.35
C ILE A 84 15.62 3.54 1.60
N ILE A 85 15.83 4.49 0.68
CA ILE A 85 17.04 4.54 -0.18
C ILE A 85 18.36 4.57 0.63
N PRO A 86 18.56 5.50 1.59
CA PRO A 86 19.80 5.54 2.37
C PRO A 86 19.94 4.33 3.32
N LEU A 87 18.82 3.82 3.84
CA LEU A 87 18.83 2.68 4.75
C LEU A 87 19.26 1.39 4.06
N ILE A 88 18.86 1.18 2.80
CA ILE A 88 19.25 -0.02 2.03
C ILE A 88 20.78 -0.10 1.91
N ILE A 89 21.43 0.99 1.50
CA ILE A 89 22.89 1.01 1.31
C ILE A 89 23.62 0.76 2.62
N THR A 90 23.25 1.46 3.69
CA THR A 90 23.87 1.30 5.01
C THR A 90 23.65 -0.10 5.59
N SER A 91 22.45 -0.67 5.41
CA SER A 91 22.14 -2.03 5.85
C SER A 91 22.93 -3.08 5.09
N ILE A 92 23.06 -2.96 3.75
CA ILE A 92 23.83 -3.92 2.93
C ILE A 92 25.31 -3.87 3.28
N ILE A 93 25.90 -2.66 3.36
CA ILE A 93 27.31 -2.50 3.72
C ILE A 93 27.58 -3.10 5.11
N SER A 94 26.73 -2.79 6.10
CA SER A 94 26.86 -3.37 7.45
C SER A 94 26.75 -4.90 7.46
N ALA A 95 25.84 -5.47 6.66
CA ALA A 95 25.69 -6.91 6.54
C ALA A 95 26.93 -7.57 5.91
N ILE A 96 27.51 -6.97 4.86
CA ILE A 96 28.71 -7.48 4.19
C ILE A 96 29.92 -7.41 5.13
N ILE A 97 30.11 -6.31 5.86
CA ILE A 97 31.24 -6.16 6.81
C ILE A 97 31.19 -7.22 7.92
N LYS A 98 29.99 -7.63 8.35
CA LYS A 98 29.81 -8.66 9.39
C LYS A 98 30.13 -10.08 8.91
N LEU A 99 30.31 -10.30 7.60
CA LEU A 99 30.66 -11.60 7.03
C LEU A 99 32.18 -11.68 6.83
N THR A 100 32.87 -12.32 7.77
CA THR A 100 34.35 -12.40 7.79
C THR A 100 34.93 -13.38 6.76
N ASN A 101 34.14 -14.34 6.26
CA ASN A 101 34.58 -15.36 5.31
C ASN A 101 33.99 -15.13 3.91
N SER A 102 34.84 -14.81 2.94
CA SER A 102 34.44 -14.55 1.55
C SER A 102 33.74 -15.74 0.86
N LYS A 103 34.03 -16.99 1.28
CA LYS A 103 33.37 -18.20 0.75
C LYS A 103 31.92 -18.34 1.22
N ASP A 104 31.60 -17.84 2.41
CA ASP A 104 30.26 -17.93 2.99
C ASP A 104 29.29 -16.92 2.34
N VAL A 105 29.81 -15.78 1.85
CA VAL A 105 29.03 -14.78 1.11
C VAL A 105 28.45 -15.36 -0.18
N GLY A 106 29.26 -16.06 -0.97
CA GLY A 106 28.82 -16.68 -2.22
C GLY A 106 27.76 -17.77 -2.01
N ARG A 107 27.95 -18.63 -1.00
CA ARG A 107 26.99 -19.69 -0.64
C ARG A 107 25.69 -19.12 -0.10
N MET A 108 25.74 -18.10 0.75
CA MET A 108 24.55 -17.43 1.30
C MET A 108 23.76 -16.72 0.19
N SER A 109 24.45 -16.02 -0.71
CA SER A 109 23.82 -15.37 -1.87
C SER A 109 23.13 -16.40 -2.77
N LEU A 110 23.80 -17.51 -3.10
CA LEU A 110 23.21 -18.61 -3.87
C LEU A 110 21.96 -19.19 -3.19
N LEU A 111 22.01 -19.46 -1.89
CA LEU A 111 20.85 -19.99 -1.15
C LEU A 111 19.69 -19.00 -1.12
N VAL A 112 19.95 -17.70 -0.96
CA VAL A 112 18.91 -16.67 -1.00
C VAL A 112 18.29 -16.56 -2.38
N ILE A 113 19.11 -16.50 -3.44
CA ILE A 113 18.63 -16.43 -4.82
C ILE A 113 17.79 -17.67 -5.15
N LEU A 114 18.30 -18.86 -4.84
CA LEU A 114 17.56 -20.12 -5.05
C LEU A 114 16.21 -20.09 -4.34
N THR A 115 16.17 -19.64 -3.09
CA THR A 115 14.95 -19.57 -2.28
C THR A 115 13.95 -18.54 -2.84
N LEU A 116 14.42 -17.36 -3.24
CA LEU A 116 13.57 -16.31 -3.82
C LEU A 116 13.02 -16.73 -5.18
N VAL A 117 13.84 -17.31 -6.05
CA VAL A 117 13.42 -17.81 -7.37
C VAL A 117 12.45 -18.98 -7.21
N PHE A 118 12.72 -19.90 -6.29
CA PHE A 118 11.86 -21.05 -6.03
C PHE A 118 10.48 -20.63 -5.50
N THR A 119 10.45 -19.75 -4.49
CA THR A 119 9.19 -19.24 -3.94
C THR A 119 8.41 -18.36 -4.93
N ALA A 120 9.11 -17.54 -5.73
CA ALA A 120 8.49 -16.79 -6.82
C ALA A 120 7.93 -17.71 -7.93
N GLY A 121 8.65 -18.80 -8.25
CA GLY A 121 8.18 -19.82 -9.18
C GLY A 121 6.89 -20.50 -8.70
N ILE A 122 6.83 -20.89 -7.43
CA ILE A 122 5.60 -21.43 -6.81
C ILE A 122 4.47 -20.40 -6.88
N ALA A 123 4.73 -19.13 -6.52
CA ALA A 123 3.73 -18.07 -6.60
C ALA A 123 3.22 -17.85 -8.04
N ALA A 124 4.10 -17.90 -9.03
CA ALA A 124 3.73 -17.78 -10.44
C ALA A 124 2.87 -18.96 -10.92
N ILE A 125 3.20 -20.20 -10.52
CA ILE A 125 2.39 -21.39 -10.83
C ILE A 125 0.97 -21.24 -10.26
N ILE A 126 0.84 -20.83 -9.00
CA ILE A 126 -0.46 -20.58 -8.36
C ILE A 126 -1.22 -19.47 -9.09
N GLY A 127 -0.53 -18.39 -9.48
CA GLY A 127 -1.10 -17.28 -10.25
C GLY A 127 -1.64 -17.73 -11.61
N ILE A 128 -0.86 -18.50 -12.37
CA ILE A 128 -1.27 -19.05 -13.67
C ILE A 128 -2.46 -19.99 -13.50
N PHE A 129 -2.40 -20.89 -12.53
CA PHE A 129 -3.47 -21.86 -12.27
C PHE A 129 -4.78 -21.15 -11.92
N THR A 130 -4.70 -20.10 -11.09
CA THR A 130 -5.86 -19.27 -10.73
C THR A 130 -6.39 -18.55 -11.97
N ALA A 131 -5.53 -17.91 -12.77
CA ALA A 131 -5.95 -17.22 -14.00
C ALA A 131 -6.67 -18.16 -14.99
N LEU A 132 -6.14 -19.37 -15.20
CA LEU A 132 -6.74 -20.37 -16.07
C LEU A 132 -8.10 -20.88 -15.55
N ILE A 133 -8.24 -21.15 -14.25
CA ILE A 133 -9.51 -21.59 -13.65
C ILE A 133 -10.61 -20.55 -13.81
N PHE A 134 -10.28 -19.27 -13.59
CA PHE A 134 -11.24 -18.18 -13.71
C PHE A 134 -11.44 -17.71 -15.16
N GLY A 135 -10.77 -18.34 -16.14
CA GLY A 135 -10.86 -17.99 -17.55
C GLY A 135 -10.35 -16.57 -17.85
N LEU A 136 -9.41 -16.06 -17.04
CA LEU A 136 -8.80 -14.75 -17.28
C LEU A 136 -7.78 -14.87 -18.41
N THR A 137 -8.16 -14.39 -19.59
CA THR A 137 -7.24 -14.18 -20.70
C THR A 137 -6.52 -12.85 -20.52
N ALA A 138 -5.24 -12.79 -20.89
CA ALA A 138 -4.45 -11.55 -20.87
C ALA A 138 -4.85 -10.55 -22.00
N GLU A 139 -5.92 -10.84 -22.74
CA GLU A 139 -6.51 -9.99 -23.75
C GLU A 139 -7.57 -9.11 -23.06
N GLY A 140 -7.18 -7.88 -22.77
CA GLY A 140 -8.07 -6.75 -22.54
C GLY A 140 -7.90 -5.73 -23.65
#